data_AF-A0A3N5JED1-F1
#
_entry.id   AF-A0A3N5JED1-F1
#
_cell.length_a   1.000
_cell.length_b   1.000
_cell.length_c   1.000
_cell.angle_alpha   90.00
_cell.angle_beta   90.00
_cell.angle_gamma   90.00
#
_symmetry.space_group_name_H-M   'P 1'
#
loop_
_entity.id
_entity.type
_entity.pdbx_description
1 polymer ?
#
loop_
_entity_poly.entity_id
_entity_poly.type
_entity_poly.pdbx_seq_one_letter_code
_entity_poly.pdbx_strand_id
1 'polypeptide(L)' 'QQSSPVFFWDERWTTVSAEKLLIETGKSPSRHRNKIDQIAAAYLLQSFLDRLNYIKRNE' A
#
# COMPACT_ATOMS: atom_id res chain seq x y z
N GLN A 1 -17.80 11.66 -19.59
CA GLN A 1 -17.08 10.61 -18.82
C GLN A 1 -15.62 11.02 -18.84
N GLN A 2 -15.05 11.49 -17.72
CA GLN A 2 -13.61 11.78 -17.66
C GLN A 2 -12.87 10.47 -17.35
N SER A 3 -11.97 10.07 -18.24
CA SER A 3 -11.04 8.97 -18.00
C SER A 3 -9.88 9.47 -17.14
N SER A 4 -9.71 8.92 -15.94
CA SER A 4 -8.48 9.14 -15.17
C SER A 4 -7.36 8.26 -15.73
N PRO A 5 -6.10 8.74 -15.73
CA PRO A 5 -4.96 7.90 -16.11
C PRO A 5 -4.85 6.71 -15.16
N VAL A 6 -4.63 5.52 -15.71
CA VAL A 6 -4.45 4.26 -14.97
C VAL A 6 -2.99 3.84 -15.10
N PHE A 7 -2.37 3.52 -13.97
CA PHE A 7 -0.98 3.07 -13.90
C PHE A 7 -0.93 1.65 -13.35
N PHE A 8 -0.04 0.82 -13.92
CA PHE A 8 0.28 -0.49 -13.37
C PHE A 8 1.39 -0.36 -12.33
N TRP A 9 1.22 -1.08 -11.22
CA TRP A 9 2.16 -1.08 -10.11
C TRP A 9 2.31 -2.48 -9.54
N ASP A 10 3.50 -2.82 -9.06
CA ASP A 10 3.76 -4.11 -8.40
C ASP A 10 3.40 -4.02 -6.92
N GLU A 11 2.35 -4.73 -6.51
CA GLU A 11 1.82 -4.73 -5.13
C GLU A 11 2.53 -5.73 -4.20
N ARG A 12 3.52 -6.49 -4.67
CA ARG A 12 4.11 -7.59 -3.88
C ARG A 12 4.45 -7.18 -2.44
N TRP A 13 4.07 -8.05 -1.50
CA TRP A 13 4.32 -7.96 -0.06
C TRP A 13 3.47 -6.97 0.76
N THR A 14 2.57 -6.19 0.17
CA THR A 14 1.72 -5.24 0.93
C THR A 14 0.87 -5.94 1.99
N THR A 15 0.25 -7.09 1.67
CA THR A 15 -0.55 -7.89 2.60
C THR A 15 0.28 -8.41 3.78
N VAL A 16 1.48 -8.94 3.51
CA VAL A 16 2.38 -9.48 4.55
C VAL A 16 2.82 -8.37 5.49
N SER A 17 3.16 -7.19 4.96
CA SER A 17 3.53 -6.02 5.76
C SER A 17 2.35 -5.49 6.59
N ALA A 18 1.14 -5.52 6.04
CA ALA A 18 -0.08 -5.12 6.75
C ALA A 18 -0.41 -6.07 7.92
N GLU A 19 -0.27 -7.38 7.71
CA GLU A 19 -0.45 -8.38 8.77
C GLU A 19 0.57 -8.21 9.89
N LYS A 20 1.84 -8.00 9.55
CA LYS A 20 2.91 -7.73 10.53
C LYS A 20 2.60 -6.50 11.38
N LEU A 21 2.18 -5.40 10.76
CA LEU A 21 1.80 -4.18 11.49
C LEU A 21 0.65 -4.43 12.48
N LEU A 22 -0.34 -5.24 12.11
CA LEU A 22 -1.42 -5.58 13.03
C LEU A 22 -0.90 -6.39 14.22
N ILE A 23 -0.04 -7.38 13.99
CA ILE A 23 0.57 -8.17 15.05
C ILE A 23 1.39 -7.28 16.00
N GLU A 24 2.24 -6.40 15.45
CA GLU A 24 3.06 -5.45 16.21
C GLU A 24 2.23 -4.49 17.05
N THR A 25 1.04 -4.12 16.57
CA THR A 25 0.10 -3.26 17.30
C THR A 25 -0.85 -4.05 18.24
N GLY A 26 -0.58 -5.33 18.48
CA GLY A 26 -1.35 -6.18 19.39
C GLY A 26 -2.72 -6.60 18.84
N LYS A 27 -2.94 -6.50 17.53
CA LYS A 27 -4.20 -6.84 16.86
C LYS A 27 -4.08 -8.17 16.13
N SER A 28 -5.09 -9.01 16.28
CA SER A 28 -5.18 -10.28 15.55
C SER A 28 -5.53 -10.03 14.07
N PRO A 29 -4.68 -10.41 13.10
CA PRO A 29 -4.95 -10.19 11.67
C PRO A 29 -6.21 -10.90 11.18
N SER A 30 -6.46 -12.12 11.67
CA SER A 30 -7.63 -12.91 11.30
C SER A 30 -8.95 -12.23 11.69
N ARG A 31 -8.95 -11.43 12.76
CA ARG A 31 -10.10 -10.62 13.20
C ARG A 31 -10.22 -9.26 12.50
N HIS A 32 -9.24 -8.87 11.68
CA HIS A 32 -9.11 -7.51 11.13
C HIS A 32 -8.83 -7.50 9.62
N ARG A 33 -9.42 -8.42 8.85
CA ARG A 33 -9.20 -8.51 7.39
C ARG A 33 -9.46 -7.20 6.63
N ASN A 34 -10.57 -6.52 6.91
CA ASN A 34 -10.86 -5.21 6.30
C ASN A 34 -9.77 -4.16 6.58
N LYS A 35 -9.07 -4.29 7.72
CA LYS A 35 -7.97 -3.38 8.06
C LYS A 35 -6.70 -3.73 7.31
N ILE A 36 -6.46 -5.01 7.04
CA ILE A 36 -5.36 -5.48 6.19
C ILE A 36 -5.49 -4.84 4.81
N ASP A 37 -6.68 -4.93 4.18
CA ASP A 37 -6.91 -4.37 2.84
C ASP A 37 -6.66 -2.86 2.79
N GLN A 38 -7.13 -2.12 3.81
CA GLN A 38 -6.88 -0.67 3.91
C GLN A 38 -5.39 -0.34 4.04
N ILE A 39 -4.65 -1.09 4.87
CA ILE A 39 -3.22 -0.87 5.07
C ILE A 39 -2.45 -1.24 3.80
N ALA A 40 -2.80 -2.35 3.14
CA ALA A 40 -2.19 -2.78 1.90
C ALA A 40 -2.38 -1.73 0.79
N ALA A 41 -3.59 -1.19 0.63
CA ALA A 41 -3.87 -0.11 -0.30
C ALA A 41 -3.08 1.17 0.01
N ALA A 42 -2.92 1.51 1.30
CA ALA A 42 -2.10 2.65 1.72
C ALA A 42 -0.62 2.44 1.38
N TYR A 43 -0.07 1.24 1.61
CA TYR A 43 1.30 0.91 1.21
C TYR A 43 1.51 0.93 -0.30
N LEU A 44 0.54 0.42 -1.06
CA LEU A 44 0.57 0.48 -2.52
C LEU A 44 0.68 1.94 -3.00
N LEU A 45 -0.22 2.81 -2.51
CA LEU A 45 -0.20 4.23 -2.85
C LEU A 45 1.10 4.91 -2.41
N GLN A 46 1.57 4.63 -1.18
CA GLN A 46 2.80 5.22 -0.68
C GLN A 46 4.00 4.84 -1.56
N SER A 47 4.13 3.56 -1.93
CA SER A 47 5.22 3.11 -2.81
C SER A 47 5.18 3.76 -4.19
N PHE A 48 3.98 3.98 -4.74
CA PHE A 48 3.80 4.72 -5.99
C PHE A 48 4.26 6.18 -5.86
N LEU A 49 3.79 6.87 -4.81
CA LEU A 49 4.17 8.26 -4.53
C LEU A 49 5.67 8.40 -4.27
N ASP A 50 6.29 7.45 -3.60
CA ASP A 50 7.73 7.43 -3.33
C ASP A 50 8.54 7.36 -4.64
N ARG A 51 8.11 6.56 -5.61
CA ARG A 51 8.76 6.54 -6.94
C ARG A 51 8.54 7.83 -7.71
N LEU A 52 7.34 8.41 -7.68
CA LEU A 52 7.09 9.70 -8.33
C LEU A 52 8.01 10.78 -7.73
N ASN A 53 8.15 10.79 -6.41
CA ASN A 53 9.06 11.70 -5.71
C ASN A 53 10.52 11.43 -6.05
N TYR A 54 10.93 10.16 -6.18
CA TYR A 54 12.28 9.80 -6.61
C TYR A 54 12.57 10.32 -8.01
N ILE A 55 11.68 10.07 -8.98
CA ILE A 55 11.85 10.56 -10.37
C ILE A 55 11.98 12.09 -10.38
N LYS A 56 11.05 12.80 -9.72
CA LYS A 56 11.05 14.26 -9.65
C LYS A 56 12.33 14.86 -9.05
N ARG A 57 13.00 14.15 -8.13
CA ARG A 57 14.24 14.64 -7.48
C ARG A 57 15.51 14.38 -8.30
N ASN A 58 15.46 13.43 -9.24
CA ASN A 58 16.60 13.05 -10.07
C ASN A 58 16.50 13.61 -11.50
N GLU A 59 15.48 14.43 -11.76
CA GLU A 59 15.38 15.36 -12.90
C GLU A 59 15.99 16.72 -12.52
#